data_AF-A0A937Y7Z9-F1
#
_entry.id   AF-A0A937Y7Z9-F1
#
_cell.length_a   1.000
_cell.length_b   1.000
_cell.length_c   1.000
_cell.angle_alpha   90.00
_cell.angle_beta   90.00
_cell.angle_gamma   90.00
#
_symmetry.space_group_name_H-M   'P 1'
#
loop_
_entity.id
_entity.type
_entity.pdbx_description
1 polymer ?
#
loop_
_entity_poly.entity_id
_entity_poly.type
_entity_poly.pdbx_seq_one_letter_code
_entity_poly.pdbx_strand_id
1 'polypeptide(L)'
;MGALHDVLGDATLEPIVADLCISLPTYMDQLSQVAKSGDRAGLRALAHRLRGRAAMLGCGGLSAALESLEKQASAPESSVTAIGSQIEAIAPIAHATMMALQAFVDQRPSSQPAANAATMATHQIQLDDPAAAGCGAEETGAAGAVGTAPVEAGSGCGWLASSAGATAGA
;
A
#
# COMPACT_ATOMS: atom_id res chain seq x y z
N MET A 1 -19.35 9.16 -13.78
CA MET A 1 -18.23 9.27 -12.82
C MET A 1 -16.97 9.78 -13.52
N GLY A 2 -17.00 10.90 -14.24
CA GLY A 2 -15.84 11.42 -15.01
C GLY A 2 -15.06 12.54 -14.34
N ALA A 3 -15.74 13.39 -13.55
CA ALA A 3 -15.16 14.64 -13.04
C ALA A 3 -14.08 14.48 -11.95
N LEU A 4 -14.04 13.35 -11.23
CA LEU A 4 -13.03 13.12 -10.19
C LEU A 4 -11.69 12.65 -10.79
N HIS A 5 -11.74 11.91 -11.90
CA HIS A 5 -10.58 11.37 -12.59
C HIS A 5 -9.76 12.47 -13.26
N ASP A 6 -10.43 13.46 -13.85
CA ASP A 6 -9.78 14.63 -14.45
C ASP A 6 -9.08 15.55 -13.43
N VAL A 7 -9.54 15.54 -12.17
CA VAL A 7 -8.98 16.39 -11.09
C VAL A 7 -7.84 15.69 -10.37
N LEU A 8 -7.91 14.37 -10.19
CA LEU A 8 -6.89 13.57 -9.51
C LEU A 8 -5.74 13.17 -10.45
N GLY A 9 -5.93 13.26 -11.77
CA GLY A 9 -4.99 12.73 -12.75
C GLY A 9 -4.84 11.21 -12.64
N ASP A 10 -3.92 10.63 -13.42
CA ASP A 10 -3.56 9.20 -13.40
C ASP A 10 -2.86 8.77 -12.10
N ALA A 11 -2.98 9.57 -11.03
CA ALA A 11 -2.57 9.23 -9.68
C ALA A 11 -3.51 8.15 -9.16
N THR A 12 -3.22 6.93 -9.58
CA THR A 12 -3.85 5.72 -9.08
C THR A 12 -3.73 5.74 -7.56
N LEU A 13 -4.86 5.66 -6.87
CA LEU A 13 -4.90 5.48 -5.40
C LEU A 13 -4.20 4.18 -4.96
N GLU A 14 -4.00 3.26 -5.89
CA GLU A 14 -3.43 1.93 -5.69
C GLU A 14 -2.01 1.94 -5.10
N PRO A 15 -1.00 2.63 -5.64
CA PRO A 15 0.32 2.75 -5.02
C PRO A 15 0.26 3.33 -3.60
N ILE A 16 -0.65 4.27 -3.32
CA ILE A 16 -0.80 4.87 -1.99
C ILE A 16 -1.39 3.87 -0.99
N VAL A 17 -2.41 3.12 -1.42
CA VAL A 17 -3.02 2.05 -0.62
C VAL A 17 -2.03 0.91 -0.38
N ALA A 18 -1.30 0.49 -1.42
CA ALA A 18 -0.29 -0.56 -1.34
C ALA A 18 0.85 -0.18 -0.38
N ASP A 19 1.35 1.06 -0.47
CA ASP A 19 2.35 1.60 0.45
C ASP A 19 1.86 1.59 1.91
N LEU A 20 0.59 1.94 2.18
CA LEU A 20 0.04 1.83 3.52
C LEU A 20 -0.05 0.36 3.97
N CYS A 21 -0.57 -0.55 3.14
CA CYS A 21 -0.68 -1.97 3.49
C CYS A 21 0.68 -2.60 3.82
N ILE A 22 1.72 -2.28 3.05
CA ILE A 22 3.09 -2.78 3.28
C ILE A 22 3.69 -2.20 4.56
N SER A 23 3.49 -0.90 4.80
CA SER A 23 4.14 -0.20 5.90
C SER A 23 3.40 -0.32 7.24
N LEU A 24 2.09 -0.56 7.25
CA LEU A 24 1.26 -0.56 8.46
C LEU A 24 1.74 -1.57 9.53
N PRO A 25 2.12 -2.83 9.22
CA PRO A 25 2.68 -3.74 10.21
C PRO A 25 3.95 -3.20 10.87
N THR A 26 4.84 -2.61 10.05
CA THR A 26 6.08 -1.98 10.56
C THR A 26 5.77 -0.83 11.51
N TYR A 27 4.77 -0.01 11.21
CA TYR A 27 4.34 1.06 12.10
C TYR A 27 3.76 0.53 13.42
N MET A 28 3.01 -0.58 13.39
CA MET A 28 2.47 -1.21 14.60
C MET A 28 3.57 -1.78 15.50
N ASP A 29 4.59 -2.40 14.90
CA ASP A 29 5.77 -2.87 15.63
C ASP A 29 6.55 -1.72 16.26
N GLN A 30 6.76 -0.63 15.50
CA GLN A 30 7.41 0.57 16.01
C GLN A 30 6.62 1.22 17.15
N LEU A 31 5.29 1.34 17.05
CA LEU A 31 4.45 1.84 18.14
C LEU A 31 4.62 0.99 19.41
N SER A 32 4.62 -0.34 19.25
CA SER A 32 4.81 -1.27 20.35
C SER A 32 6.20 -1.16 20.99
N GLN A 33 7.25 -1.02 20.17
CA GLN A 33 8.63 -0.88 20.65
C GLN A 33 8.85 0.45 21.39
N VAL A 34 8.33 1.55 20.85
CA VAL A 34 8.45 2.88 21.43
C VAL A 34 7.62 2.99 22.72
N ALA A 35 6.47 2.32 22.80
CA ALA A 35 5.72 2.23 24.05
C ALA A 35 6.49 1.47 25.14
N LYS A 36 7.18 0.37 24.79
CA LYS A 36 8.01 -0.41 25.72
C LYS A 36 9.22 0.37 26.23
N SER A 37 9.80 1.25 25.41
CA SER A 37 10.91 2.12 25.85
C SER A 37 10.46 3.29 26.73
N GLY A 38 9.16 3.56 26.81
CA GLY A 38 8.60 4.68 27.57
C GLY A 38 8.77 6.05 26.90
N ASP A 39 9.23 6.08 25.64
CA ASP A 39 9.38 7.33 24.88
C ASP A 39 8.02 7.85 24.40
N ARG A 40 7.38 8.65 25.26
CA ARG A 40 6.06 9.25 24.97
C ARG A 40 6.09 10.23 23.81
N ALA A 41 7.19 10.97 23.64
CA ALA A 41 7.31 11.95 22.57
C ALA A 41 7.41 11.24 21.21
N GLY A 42 8.26 10.20 21.13
CA GLY A 42 8.35 9.32 19.97
C GLY A 42 7.02 8.64 19.65
N LEU A 43 6.33 8.12 20.69
CA LEU A 43 5.05 7.45 20.51
C LEU A 43 4.00 8.39 19.92
N ARG A 44 3.91 9.60 20.46
CA ARG A 44 3.00 10.64 19.97
C ARG A 44 3.29 11.00 18.52
N ALA A 45 4.56 11.25 18.18
CA ALA A 45 4.96 11.61 16.83
C ALA A 45 4.62 10.49 15.82
N LEU A 46 4.86 9.24 16.20
CA LEU A 46 4.57 8.08 15.37
C LEU A 46 3.06 7.87 15.16
N ALA A 47 2.28 7.96 16.24
CA ALA A 47 0.83 7.87 16.19
C ALA A 47 0.23 8.98 15.32
N HIS A 48 0.73 10.22 15.47
CA HIS A 48 0.29 11.36 14.67
C HIS A 48 0.56 11.17 13.17
N ARG A 49 1.76 10.69 12.81
CA ARG A 49 2.12 10.43 11.41
C ARG A 49 1.24 9.34 10.81
N LEU A 50 1.02 8.24 11.53
CA LEU A 50 0.18 7.15 11.05
C LEU A 50 -1.29 7.58 10.94
N ARG A 51 -1.78 8.39 11.90
CA ARG A 51 -3.13 8.99 11.86
C ARG A 51 -3.34 9.79 10.58
N GLY A 52 -2.38 10.64 10.22
CA GLY A 52 -2.44 11.43 8.99
C GLY A 52 -2.59 10.56 7.73
N ARG A 53 -1.80 9.48 7.63
CA ARG A 53 -1.88 8.53 6.50
C ARG A 53 -3.21 7.78 6.46
N ALA A 54 -3.69 7.32 7.61
CA ALA A 54 -4.99 6.67 7.73
C ALA A 54 -6.13 7.63 7.32
N ALA A 55 -6.08 8.89 7.75
CA ALA A 55 -7.07 9.90 7.38
C ALA A 55 -7.08 10.22 5.87
N MET A 56 -5.90 10.32 5.25
CA MET A 56 -5.78 10.56 3.80
C MET A 56 -6.46 9.47 2.95
N LEU A 57 -6.45 8.22 3.44
CA LEU A 57 -7.07 7.08 2.77
C LEU A 57 -8.51 6.80 3.23
N GLY A 58 -9.09 7.66 4.09
CA GLY A 58 -10.45 7.50 4.59
C GLY A 58 -10.61 6.38 5.63
N CYS A 59 -9.51 5.88 6.23
CA CYS A 59 -9.53 4.85 7.27
C CYS A 59 -9.91 5.45 8.64
N GLY A 60 -11.16 5.93 8.75
CA GLY A 60 -11.65 6.70 9.91
C GLY A 60 -11.51 5.97 11.25
N GLY A 61 -11.80 4.68 11.32
CA GLY A 61 -11.66 3.88 12.54
C GLY A 61 -10.23 3.82 13.05
N LEU A 62 -9.26 3.56 12.17
CA LEU A 62 -7.84 3.54 12.50
C LEU A 62 -7.34 4.95 12.88
N SER A 63 -7.74 5.97 12.12
CA SER A 63 -7.38 7.37 12.42
C SER A 63 -7.87 7.78 13.83
N ALA A 64 -9.12 7.48 14.18
CA ALA A 64 -9.69 7.80 15.48
C ALA A 64 -8.97 7.05 16.63
N ALA A 65 -8.64 5.77 16.43
CA ALA A 65 -7.94 4.99 17.43
C ALA A 65 -6.51 5.52 17.68
N LEU A 66 -5.82 5.95 16.62
CA LEU A 66 -4.50 6.59 16.71
C LEU A 66 -4.55 7.99 17.35
N GLU A 67 -5.63 8.74 17.11
CA GLU A 67 -5.86 10.02 17.80
C GLU A 67 -6.04 9.81 19.32
N SER A 68 -6.78 8.77 19.71
CA SER A 68 -6.92 8.41 21.12
C SER A 68 -5.58 8.07 21.76
N LEU A 69 -4.74 7.30 21.08
CA LEU A 69 -3.38 6.98 21.51
C LEU A 69 -2.51 8.24 21.63
N GLU A 70 -2.58 9.16 20.65
CA GLU A 70 -1.86 10.44 20.67
C GLU A 70 -2.22 11.28 21.91
N LYS A 71 -3.53 11.34 22.24
CA LYS A 71 -4.04 12.04 23.43
C LYS A 71 -3.55 11.39 24.72
N GLN A 72 -3.61 10.06 24.81
CA GLN A 72 -3.11 9.33 25.98
C GLN A 72 -1.60 9.47 26.16
N ALA A 73 -0.81 9.44 25.08
CA ALA A 73 0.64 9.65 25.13
C ALA A 73 1.01 11.08 25.57
N SER A 74 0.13 12.05 25.31
CA SER A 74 0.32 13.46 25.72
C SER A 74 -0.13 13.73 27.16
N ALA A 75 -0.94 12.86 27.76
CA ALA A 75 -1.44 13.04 29.11
C ALA A 75 -0.36 12.65 30.15
N PRO A 76 -0.02 13.53 31.10
CA PRO A 76 1.04 13.25 32.09
C PRO A 76 0.69 12.05 32.99
N GLU A 77 -0.58 11.91 33.34
CA GLU A 77 -1.12 10.87 34.24
C GLU A 77 -1.34 9.50 33.57
N SER A 78 -1.19 9.39 32.25
CA SER A 78 -1.41 8.12 31.57
C SER A 78 -0.34 7.10 31.99
N SER A 79 -0.74 5.89 32.38
CA SER A 79 0.23 4.84 32.74
C SER A 79 0.78 4.13 31.50
N VAL A 80 1.99 3.59 31.60
CA VAL A 80 2.60 2.78 30.51
C VAL A 80 1.71 1.58 30.17
N THR A 81 1.08 0.97 31.18
CA THR A 81 0.12 -0.13 31.01
C THR A 81 -1.11 0.29 30.22
N ALA A 82 -1.67 1.48 30.49
CA ALA A 82 -2.82 2.00 29.75
C ALA A 82 -2.46 2.21 28.27
N ILE A 83 -1.30 2.80 28.00
CA ILE A 83 -0.78 2.98 26.64
C ILE A 83 -0.58 1.63 25.93
N GLY A 84 0.02 0.64 26.60
CA GLY A 84 0.19 -0.71 26.08
C GLY A 84 -1.15 -1.36 25.70
N SER A 85 -2.14 -1.30 26.60
CA SER A 85 -3.48 -1.83 26.36
C SER A 85 -4.19 -1.14 25.19
N GLN A 86 -3.94 0.17 24.99
CA GLN A 86 -4.49 0.90 23.86
C GLN A 86 -3.86 0.47 22.54
N ILE A 87 -2.55 0.19 22.52
CA ILE A 87 -1.86 -0.31 21.32
C ILE A 87 -2.37 -1.72 20.96
N GLU A 88 -2.56 -2.58 21.95
CA GLU A 88 -3.18 -3.90 21.76
C GLU A 88 -4.60 -3.79 21.19
N ALA A 89 -5.39 -2.81 21.65
CA ALA A 89 -6.72 -2.52 21.10
C ALA A 89 -6.70 -1.96 19.67
N ILE A 90 -5.61 -1.30 19.25
CA ILE A 90 -5.46 -0.77 17.88
C ILE A 90 -5.08 -1.89 16.89
N ALA A 91 -4.34 -2.92 17.32
CA ALA A 91 -3.89 -4.01 16.45
C ALA A 91 -5.02 -4.68 15.62
N PRO A 92 -6.17 -5.10 16.19
CA PRO A 92 -7.25 -5.67 15.40
C PRO A 92 -7.88 -4.66 14.43
N ILE A 93 -7.94 -3.37 14.78
CA ILE A 93 -8.45 -2.31 13.89
C ILE A 93 -7.52 -2.11 12.71
N ALA A 94 -6.20 -2.08 12.95
CA ALA A 94 -5.19 -1.98 11.91
C ALA A 94 -5.25 -3.19 10.95
N HIS A 95 -5.38 -4.40 11.49
CA HIS A 95 -5.53 -5.62 10.69
C HIS A 95 -6.81 -5.61 9.83
N ALA A 96 -7.95 -5.25 10.42
CA ALA A 96 -9.21 -5.13 9.68
C ALA A 96 -9.14 -4.05 8.59
N THR A 97 -8.48 -2.93 8.87
CA THR A 97 -8.26 -1.85 7.90
C THR A 97 -7.42 -2.34 6.72
N MET A 98 -6.32 -3.05 6.99
CA MET A 98 -5.46 -3.63 5.95
C MET A 98 -6.23 -4.61 5.06
N MET A 99 -7.02 -5.51 5.65
CA MET A 99 -7.87 -6.45 4.91
C MET A 99 -8.90 -5.74 4.02
N ALA A 100 -9.55 -4.70 4.53
CA ALA A 100 -10.50 -3.91 3.77
C ALA A 100 -9.84 -3.16 2.61
N LEU A 101 -8.65 -2.58 2.83
CA LEU A 101 -7.87 -1.91 1.81
C LEU A 101 -7.39 -2.87 0.72
N GLN A 102 -6.92 -4.07 1.10
CA GLN A 102 -6.50 -5.09 0.14
C GLN A 102 -7.69 -5.55 -0.71
N ALA A 103 -8.83 -5.85 -0.09
CA ALA A 103 -10.04 -6.22 -0.81
C ALA A 103 -10.52 -5.12 -1.76
N PHE A 104 -10.36 -3.85 -1.38
CA PHE A 104 -10.69 -2.71 -2.26
C PHE A 104 -9.78 -2.66 -3.50
N VAL A 105 -8.49 -2.94 -3.35
CA VAL A 105 -7.54 -3.02 -4.48
C VAL A 105 -7.89 -4.22 -5.36
N ASP A 106 -8.11 -5.40 -4.78
CA ASP A 106 -8.39 -6.64 -5.52
C ASP A 106 -9.74 -6.59 -6.28
N GLN A 107 -10.73 -5.85 -5.77
CA GLN A 107 -12.05 -5.71 -6.39
C GLN A 107 -12.08 -4.68 -7.53
N ARG A 108 -11.00 -3.94 -7.79
CA ARG A 108 -10.99 -3.04 -8.95
C ARG A 108 -11.01 -3.89 -10.21
N PRO A 109 -12.08 -3.81 -11.04
CA PRO A 109 -12.00 -4.38 -12.37
C PRO A 109 -10.83 -3.70 -13.06
N SER A 110 -9.84 -4.48 -13.48
CA SER A 110 -8.68 -4.05 -14.25
C SER A 110 -9.16 -3.34 -15.51
N SER A 111 -9.46 -2.06 -15.39
CA SER A 111 -10.12 -1.26 -16.41
C SER A 111 -9.06 -0.40 -17.08
N GLN A 112 -8.16 -1.02 -17.86
CA GLN A 112 -7.73 -0.56 -19.19
C GLN A 112 -6.52 -1.33 -19.77
N PRO A 113 -6.37 -1.47 -21.11
CA PRO A 113 -7.34 -1.18 -22.18
C PRO A 113 -7.55 -2.38 -23.14
N ALA A 114 -8.79 -2.84 -23.30
CA ALA A 114 -9.19 -3.62 -24.49
C ALA A 114 -9.70 -2.72 -25.63
N ALA A 115 -9.41 -1.41 -25.60
CA ALA A 115 -9.93 -0.42 -26.55
C ALA A 115 -8.92 0.07 -27.61
N ASN A 116 -7.71 -0.51 -27.69
CA ASN A 116 -6.72 -0.14 -28.72
C ASN A 116 -6.39 -1.27 -29.71
N ALA A 117 -7.10 -2.40 -29.67
CA ALA A 117 -6.95 -3.47 -30.68
C ALA A 117 -7.95 -3.34 -31.85
N ALA A 118 -8.93 -2.42 -31.77
CA ALA A 118 -10.01 -2.29 -32.78
C ALA A 118 -9.81 -1.13 -33.78
N THR A 119 -8.74 -0.32 -33.67
CA THR A 119 -8.52 0.86 -34.53
C THR A 119 -7.41 0.66 -35.57
N MET A 120 -7.05 -0.58 -35.90
CA MET A 120 -6.17 -0.91 -37.03
C MET A 120 -6.81 -1.95 -37.98
N ALA A 121 -8.14 -2.00 -38.05
CA ALA A 121 -8.88 -2.90 -38.96
C ALA A 121 -9.84 -2.17 -39.94
N THR A 122 -9.71 -0.84 -40.10
CA THR A 122 -10.54 -0.07 -41.06
C THR A 122 -9.74 1.01 -41.79
N HIS A 123 -8.64 0.63 -42.44
CA HIS A 123 -8.14 1.36 -43.61
C HIS A 123 -7.21 0.47 -44.45
N GLN A 124 -7.75 -0.61 -45.00
CA GLN A 124 -7.13 -1.28 -46.14
C GLN A 124 -8.04 -1.05 -47.35
N ILE A 125 -7.94 0.15 -47.92
CA ILE A 125 -8.41 0.40 -49.28
C ILE A 125 -7.48 -0.41 -50.18
N GLN A 126 -8.08 -1.41 -50.80
CA GLN A 126 -7.51 -2.22 -51.85
C GLN A 126 -7.17 -1.28 -53.03
N LEU A 127 -5.88 -1.07 -53.27
CA LEU A 127 -5.35 -0.57 -54.54
C LEU A 127 -4.40 -1.65 -55.07
N ASP A 128 -4.86 -2.30 -56.12
CA ASP A 128 -4.19 -3.33 -56.89
C ASP A 128 -3.07 -2.71 -57.75
N ASP A 129 -1.83 -3.16 -57.48
CA ASP A 129 -0.76 -3.52 -58.45
C ASP A 129 -0.05 -2.43 -59.32
N PRO A 130 1.13 -2.70 -59.94
CA PRO A 130 2.45 -2.85 -59.32
C PRO A 130 3.57 -2.03 -60.04
N ALA A 131 4.81 -2.27 -59.62
CA ALA A 131 6.10 -2.09 -60.32
C ALA A 131 6.95 -0.86 -59.93
N ALA A 132 8.01 -1.10 -59.17
CA ALA A 132 9.39 -1.00 -59.68
C ALA A 132 10.40 -1.43 -58.60
N ALA A 133 11.43 -2.14 -59.08
CA ALA A 133 12.52 -2.73 -58.33
C ALA A 133 13.49 -1.70 -57.73
N GLY A 134 14.25 -2.12 -56.70
CA GLY A 134 15.43 -1.39 -56.23
C GLY A 134 16.16 -2.10 -55.09
N CYS A 135 17.25 -2.78 -55.43
CA CYS A 135 18.24 -3.41 -54.53
C CYS A 135 19.00 -2.40 -53.64
N GLY A 136 19.52 -2.90 -52.51
CA GLY A 136 20.63 -2.31 -51.73
C GLY A 136 20.51 -2.66 -50.23
N ALA A 137 21.16 -3.72 -49.75
CA ALA A 137 22.49 -3.72 -49.10
C ALA A 137 22.47 -3.01 -47.72
N GLU A 138 22.42 -3.79 -46.64
CA GLU A 138 23.56 -4.08 -45.73
C GLU A 138 24.02 -2.86 -44.92
N GLU A 139 23.74 -2.83 -43.60
CA GLU A 139 24.81 -2.71 -42.60
C GLU A 139 24.33 -3.00 -41.16
N THR A 140 25.25 -3.64 -40.44
CA THR A 140 25.24 -4.18 -39.09
C THR A 140 25.35 -3.14 -37.96
N GLY A 141 24.82 -3.46 -36.77
CA GLY A 141 25.20 -2.81 -35.50
C GLY A 141 24.19 -3.14 -34.38
N ALA A 142 24.36 -4.21 -33.60
CA ALA A 142 25.28 -4.40 -32.46
C ALA A 142 24.82 -3.73 -31.14
N ALA A 143 24.54 -4.62 -30.17
CA ALA A 143 24.81 -4.53 -28.73
C ALA A 143 24.04 -3.55 -27.83
N GLY A 144 23.38 -4.13 -26.81
CA GLY A 144 22.83 -3.40 -25.67
C GLY A 144 22.20 -4.30 -24.61
N ALA A 145 22.91 -5.33 -24.15
CA ALA A 145 22.53 -6.12 -22.99
C ALA A 145 23.16 -5.52 -21.72
N VAL A 146 22.34 -5.09 -20.77
CA VAL A 146 22.72 -4.92 -19.35
C VAL A 146 21.60 -5.53 -18.52
N GLY A 147 21.96 -6.60 -17.82
CA GLY A 147 21.16 -7.15 -16.74
C GLY A 147 21.50 -6.50 -15.41
N THR A 148 20.57 -6.61 -14.47
CA THR A 148 20.87 -6.74 -13.05
C THR A 148 19.78 -7.61 -12.41
N ALA A 149 20.27 -8.54 -11.60
CA ALA A 149 19.56 -9.66 -10.97
C ALA A 149 18.65 -9.21 -9.81
N PRO A 150 17.87 -10.13 -9.20
CA PRO A 150 16.83 -9.83 -8.24
C PRO A 150 17.40 -9.61 -6.84
N VAL A 151 16.81 -8.69 -6.08
CA VAL A 151 17.05 -8.57 -4.64
C VAL A 151 16.08 -9.50 -3.89
N GLU A 152 16.64 -10.55 -3.31
CA GLU A 152 16.03 -11.26 -2.19
C GLU A 152 16.13 -10.39 -0.92
N ALA A 153 14.98 -10.11 -0.32
CA ALA A 153 14.79 -9.79 1.08
C ALA A 153 13.28 -9.92 1.34
N GLY A 154 12.75 -10.60 2.34
CA GLY A 154 13.33 -11.26 3.48
C GLY A 154 12.13 -11.67 4.33
N SER A 155 12.21 -12.89 4.85
CA SER A 155 11.36 -13.51 5.87
C SER A 155 10.73 -12.53 6.87
N GLY A 156 9.40 -12.64 7.10
CA GLY A 156 8.74 -11.83 8.13
C GLY A 156 7.25 -12.07 8.40
N CYS A 157 6.63 -13.18 7.98
CA CYS A 157 5.25 -13.49 8.40
C CYS A 157 5.26 -14.19 9.76
N GLY A 158 5.51 -13.44 10.83
CA GLY A 158 5.59 -13.96 12.21
C GLY A 158 4.75 -13.24 13.26
N TRP A 159 3.96 -12.22 12.90
CA TRP A 159 3.25 -11.39 13.87
C TRP A 159 1.86 -11.92 14.30
N LEU A 160 1.34 -12.97 13.66
CA LEU A 160 0.02 -13.54 13.97
C LEU A 160 0.03 -14.78 14.88
N ALA A 161 1.20 -15.20 15.39
CA ALA A 161 1.29 -16.40 16.21
C ALA A 161 1.52 -16.08 17.70
N SER A 162 0.45 -15.76 18.43
CA SER A 162 0.30 -16.08 19.86
C SER A 162 -1.07 -15.66 20.41
N SER A 163 -2.05 -16.56 20.31
CA SER A 163 -3.21 -16.57 21.22
C SER A 163 -3.69 -18.00 21.43
N ALA A 164 -2.82 -18.83 22.01
CA ALA A 164 -3.20 -20.15 22.51
C ALA A 164 -2.94 -20.23 24.02
N GLY A 165 -4.05 -20.23 24.78
CA GLY A 165 -4.19 -21.02 26.02
C GLY A 165 -3.68 -20.43 27.33
N ALA A 166 -4.60 -19.89 28.14
CA ALA A 166 -4.55 -20.00 29.60
C ALA A 166 -5.93 -19.72 30.23
N THR A 167 -6.81 -20.74 30.26
CA THR A 167 -7.89 -20.82 31.25
C THR A 167 -7.63 -22.05 32.10
N ALA A 168 -6.77 -21.90 33.10
CA ALA A 168 -6.65 -22.85 34.21
C ALA A 168 -7.59 -22.38 35.32
N GLY A 169 -8.52 -23.26 35.69
CA GLY A 169 -9.49 -23.00 36.75
C GLY A 169 -8.87 -22.91 38.14
N ALA A 170 -9.61 -22.23 39.01
CA ALA A 170 -9.73 -22.51 40.43
C ALA A 170 -11.15 -22.09 40.86
#